data_AF-A0A353FJK7-F1
#
_entry.id   AF-A0A353FJK7-F1
#
_cell.length_a   1.000
_cell.length_b   1.000
_cell.length_c   1.000
_cell.angle_alpha   90.00
_cell.angle_beta   90.00
_cell.angle_gamma   90.00
#
_symmetry.space_group_name_H-M   'P 1'
#
loop_
_entity.id
_entity.type
_entity.pdbx_description
1 polymer ?
#
loop_
_entity_poly.entity_id
_entity_poly.type
_entity_poly.pdbx_seq_one_letter_code
_entity_poly.pdbx_strand_id
1 'polypeptide(L)'
;MLEIKNGHQIGHWEVVDFLGRGAFAQVFLATDSEGNHSALKAGDNSGGGSFVPRFEQVTAERDPSRVSPDETPAEALFLDPAAGARPEVLNASEVDQLILAEAEMLKSASDRGVPNLRGIVEKDGRPVLVMDAIDGSTLRDKIR
;
A
#
# COMPACT_ATOMS: atom_id res chain seq x y z
N MET A 1 -6.59 -8.16 7.84
CA MET A 1 -6.68 -6.89 7.09
C MET A 1 -6.82 -5.80 8.13
N LEU A 2 -5.96 -4.77 8.11
CA LEU A 2 -6.10 -3.64 9.03
C LEU A 2 -7.32 -2.82 8.60
N GLU A 3 -8.31 -2.70 9.48
CA GLU A 3 -9.49 -1.89 9.21
C GLU A 3 -9.22 -0.45 9.68
N ILE A 4 -8.78 0.40 8.76
CA ILE A 4 -8.50 1.81 9.01
C ILE A 4 -9.57 2.66 8.32
N LYS A 5 -10.17 3.60 9.08
CA LYS A 5 -11.26 4.47 8.65
C LYS A 5 -11.02 5.88 9.16
N ASN A 6 -11.67 6.86 8.55
CA ASN A 6 -11.65 8.24 9.03
C ASN A 6 -12.15 8.31 10.49
N GLY A 7 -11.49 9.11 11.30
CA GLY A 7 -11.68 9.22 12.75
C GLY A 7 -10.94 8.17 13.59
N HIS A 8 -10.30 7.16 12.98
CA HIS A 8 -9.47 6.22 13.73
C HIS A 8 -8.16 6.90 14.20
N GLN A 9 -7.81 6.64 15.46
CA GLN A 9 -6.55 7.06 16.05
C GLN A 9 -5.48 5.98 15.86
N ILE A 10 -4.31 6.38 15.34
CA ILE A 10 -3.11 5.54 15.21
C ILE A 10 -1.95 6.29 15.86
N GLY A 11 -1.59 5.87 17.07
CA GLY A 11 -0.69 6.67 17.92
C GLY A 11 -1.36 7.98 18.31
N HIS A 12 -0.74 9.11 17.93
CA HIS A 12 -1.28 10.47 18.13
C HIS A 12 -1.88 11.08 16.86
N TRP A 13 -2.01 10.28 15.79
CA TRP A 13 -2.54 10.71 14.51
C TRP A 13 -3.99 10.27 14.34
N GLU A 14 -4.86 11.20 13.98
CA GLU A 14 -6.23 10.92 13.55
C GLU A 14 -6.28 10.77 12.03
N VAL A 15 -6.79 9.64 11.54
CA VAL A 15 -7.01 9.44 10.10
C VAL A 15 -8.14 10.34 9.62
N VAL A 16 -7.88 11.17 8.62
CA VAL A 16 -8.86 12.13 8.09
C VAL A 16 -9.34 11.80 6.68
N ASP A 17 -8.51 11.14 5.86
CA ASP A 17 -8.89 10.74 4.50
C ASP A 17 -8.06 9.57 3.95
N PHE A 18 -8.50 8.99 2.85
CA PHE A 18 -7.78 7.97 2.09
C PHE A 18 -7.04 8.60 0.90
N LEU A 19 -5.71 8.44 0.85
CA LEU A 19 -4.88 9.00 -0.22
C LEU A 19 -4.69 8.04 -1.39
N GLY A 20 -4.64 6.74 -1.12
CA GLY A 20 -4.45 5.75 -2.17
C GLY A 20 -4.08 4.38 -1.65
N ARG A 21 -4.03 3.40 -2.57
CA ARG A 21 -3.60 2.03 -2.28
C ARG A 21 -2.73 1.52 -3.41
N GLY A 22 -1.79 0.64 -3.04
CA GLY A 22 -1.11 -0.26 -3.96
C GLY A 22 -1.49 -1.70 -3.65
N ALA A 23 -0.76 -2.65 -4.25
CA ALA A 23 -0.96 -4.07 -3.99
C ALA A 23 -0.83 -4.44 -2.51
N PHE A 24 0.21 -3.91 -1.86
CA PHE A 24 0.64 -4.41 -0.54
C PHE A 24 0.43 -3.41 0.59
N ALA A 25 -0.10 -2.23 0.29
CA ALA A 25 -0.24 -1.16 1.27
C ALA A 25 -1.35 -0.19 0.92
N GLN A 26 -1.93 0.40 1.96
CA GLN A 26 -2.87 1.50 1.89
C GLN A 26 -2.23 2.75 2.52
N VAL A 27 -2.55 3.92 1.99
CA VAL A 27 -2.01 5.21 2.43
C VAL A 27 -3.18 6.13 2.80
N PHE A 28 -3.10 6.69 3.99
CA PHE A 28 -4.12 7.56 4.57
C PHE A 28 -3.53 8.93 4.88
N LEU A 29 -4.35 9.97 4.78
CA LEU A 29 -4.05 11.28 5.33
C LEU A 29 -4.42 11.25 6.81
N ALA A 30 -3.55 11.78 7.66
CA ALA A 30 -3.82 11.91 9.07
C ALA A 30 -3.37 13.27 9.61
N THR A 31 -3.98 13.71 10.71
CA THR A 31 -3.65 14.95 11.42
C THR A 31 -3.19 14.65 12.85
N ASP A 32 -2.25 15.43 13.37
CA ASP A 32 -1.95 15.43 14.81
C ASP A 32 -2.80 16.47 15.54
N SER A 33 -2.59 16.60 16.87
CA SER A 33 -3.27 17.58 17.72
C SER A 33 -2.92 19.04 17.41
N GLU A 34 -1.82 19.28 16.70
CA GLU A 34 -1.38 20.62 16.29
C GLU A 34 -1.95 21.01 14.92
N GLY A 35 -2.62 20.08 14.23
CA GLY A 35 -3.19 20.30 12.90
C GLY A 35 -2.19 20.04 11.76
N ASN A 36 -1.03 19.43 12.04
CA ASN A 36 -0.08 19.08 10.99
C ASN A 36 -0.56 17.82 10.27
N HIS A 37 -0.42 17.79 8.94
CA HIS A 37 -0.73 16.62 8.14
C HIS A 37 0.47 15.67 7.97
N SER A 38 0.17 14.37 7.98
CA SER A 38 1.09 13.27 7.67
C SER A 38 0.41 12.22 6.80
N ALA A 39 1.19 11.52 5.99
CA ALA A 39 0.75 10.34 5.26
C ALA A 39 1.08 9.07 6.07
N LEU A 40 0.06 8.29 6.41
CA LEU A 40 0.19 7.01 7.12
C LEU A 40 0.13 5.86 6.12
N LYS A 41 1.23 5.10 5.98
CA LYS A 41 1.28 3.92 5.11
C LYS A 41 1.26 2.64 5.93
N ALA A 42 0.22 1.83 5.73
CA ALA A 42 0.01 0.58 6.43
C ALA A 42 0.03 -0.60 5.45
N GLY A 43 0.70 -1.68 5.83
CA GLY A 43 0.70 -2.93 5.06
C GLY A 43 -0.72 -3.52 4.98
N ASP A 44 -1.13 -3.95 3.80
CA ASP A 44 -2.40 -4.63 3.60
C ASP A 44 -2.19 -6.15 3.46
N ASN A 45 -3.22 -6.94 3.76
CA ASN A 45 -3.21 -8.39 3.58
C ASN A 45 -3.48 -8.79 2.11
N SER A 46 -3.29 -7.86 1.17
CA SER A 46 -3.74 -7.96 -0.21
C SER A 46 -2.60 -8.17 -1.22
N GLY A 47 -1.63 -9.03 -0.87
CA GLY A 47 -1.13 -9.96 -1.88
C GLY A 47 -2.30 -10.88 -2.24
N GLY A 48 -2.65 -11.02 -3.51
CA GLY A 48 -3.89 -11.66 -3.96
C GLY A 48 -4.17 -13.03 -3.32
N GLY A 49 -4.88 -13.02 -2.20
CA GLY A 49 -5.31 -14.25 -1.56
C GLY A 49 -6.18 -15.04 -2.53
N SER A 50 -6.37 -16.32 -2.24
CA SER A 50 -7.31 -17.24 -2.90
C SER A 50 -8.79 -16.78 -2.91
N PHE A 51 -9.06 -15.53 -2.54
CA PHE A 51 -10.36 -14.87 -2.42
C PHE A 51 -10.50 -13.63 -3.32
N VAL A 52 -9.53 -13.31 -4.20
CA VAL A 52 -9.76 -12.35 -5.29
C VAL A 52 -10.03 -13.15 -6.56
N PRO A 53 -11.29 -13.26 -7.03
CA PRO A 53 -11.57 -13.91 -8.30
C PRO A 53 -11.10 -12.97 -9.40
N ARG A 54 -9.89 -13.19 -9.91
CA ARG A 54 -9.47 -12.64 -11.20
C ARG A 54 -8.78 -13.72 -11.98
N PHE A 55 -9.57 -14.51 -12.69
CA PHE A 55 -9.32 -15.02 -14.04
C PHE A 55 -10.54 -15.87 -14.44
N GLU A 56 -11.71 -15.25 -14.64
CA GLU A 56 -12.78 -15.96 -15.36
C GLU A 56 -12.47 -16.06 -16.87
N GLN A 57 -11.51 -15.27 -17.37
CA GLN A 57 -11.08 -15.32 -18.76
C GLN A 57 -9.59 -15.00 -18.91
N VAL A 58 -8.79 -16.04 -19.13
CA VAL A 58 -7.46 -15.88 -19.73
C VAL A 58 -7.69 -15.67 -21.23
N THR A 59 -7.61 -14.43 -21.70
CA THR A 59 -7.70 -14.10 -23.13
C THR A 59 -6.33 -13.75 -23.67
N ALA A 60 -6.04 -14.13 -24.92
CA ALA A 60 -4.77 -13.85 -25.58
C ALA A 60 -4.63 -12.40 -26.07
N GLU A 61 -5.67 -11.57 -25.90
CA GLU A 61 -5.74 -10.20 -26.41
C GLU A 61 -5.68 -9.18 -25.26
N ARG A 62 -4.76 -8.22 -25.36
CA ARG A 62 -4.68 -7.10 -24.40
C ARG A 62 -5.74 -6.06 -24.74
N ASP A 63 -6.71 -5.84 -23.85
CA ASP A 63 -7.70 -4.74 -23.93
C ASP A 63 -7.41 -3.67 -22.86
N PRO A 64 -6.90 -2.48 -23.25
CA PRO A 64 -6.58 -1.40 -22.32
C PRO A 64 -7.79 -0.80 -21.60
N SER A 65 -9.01 -1.01 -22.09
CA SER A 65 -10.24 -0.49 -21.48
C SER A 65 -10.72 -1.31 -20.29
N ARG A 66 -10.13 -2.50 -20.07
CA ARG A 66 -10.53 -3.49 -19.06
C ARG A 66 -9.58 -3.61 -17.89
N VAL A 67 -8.46 -2.88 -17.91
CA VAL A 67 -7.46 -2.86 -16.83
C VAL A 67 -7.73 -1.62 -15.98
N SER A 68 -8.14 -1.80 -14.72
CA SER A 68 -8.21 -0.65 -13.83
C SER A 68 -6.77 -0.24 -13.46
N PRO A 69 -6.43 1.07 -13.50
CA PRO A 69 -5.10 1.54 -13.08
C PRO A 69 -4.79 1.26 -11.60
N ASP A 70 -5.83 0.91 -10.83
CA ASP A 70 -5.77 0.63 -9.39
C ASP A 70 -5.79 -0.89 -9.10
N GLU A 71 -5.53 -1.72 -10.11
CA GLU A 71 -5.46 -3.17 -9.97
C GLU A 71 -4.14 -3.61 -9.36
N THR A 72 -4.26 -4.40 -8.29
CA THR A 72 -3.19 -5.20 -7.69
C THR A 72 -2.32 -5.82 -8.79
N PRO A 73 -0.99 -5.58 -8.84
CA PRO A 73 -0.09 -6.24 -9.77
C PRO A 73 -0.37 -7.74 -9.81
N ALA A 74 -0.29 -8.28 -11.03
CA ALA A 74 -0.39 -9.70 -11.30
C ALA A 74 0.42 -10.46 -10.25
N GLU A 75 -0.28 -11.33 -9.51
CA GLU A 75 0.36 -12.37 -8.70
C GLU A 75 1.44 -13.02 -9.57
N ALA A 76 2.66 -13.15 -9.04
CA ALA A 76 3.69 -13.90 -9.73
C ALA A 76 3.21 -15.35 -9.79
N LEU A 77 2.75 -15.78 -10.97
CA LEU A 77 2.32 -17.14 -11.20
C LEU A 77 3.57 -17.99 -11.45
N PHE A 78 4.01 -18.73 -10.44
CA PHE A 78 5.07 -19.71 -10.63
C PHE A 78 4.47 -21.01 -11.15
N LEU A 79 4.97 -21.46 -12.30
CA LEU A 79 4.59 -22.73 -12.91
C LEU A 79 5.50 -23.82 -12.37
N ASP A 80 5.04 -24.58 -11.38
CA ASP A 80 5.71 -25.81 -10.96
C ASP A 80 5.30 -26.95 -11.93
N PRO A 81 6.25 -27.62 -12.63
CA PRO A 81 5.92 -28.70 -13.56
C PRO A 81 5.20 -29.90 -12.93
N ALA A 82 5.37 -30.14 -11.63
CA ALA A 82 4.74 -31.21 -10.87
C ALA A 82 3.50 -30.74 -10.10
N ALA A 83 3.54 -29.53 -9.56
CA ALA A 83 2.49 -29.01 -8.67
C ALA A 83 1.51 -28.03 -9.34
N GLY A 84 1.71 -27.70 -10.62
CA GLY A 84 0.90 -26.77 -11.38
C GLY A 84 1.22 -25.30 -11.09
N ALA A 85 0.43 -24.41 -11.70
CA ALA A 85 0.53 -22.98 -11.46
C ALA A 85 0.09 -22.64 -10.04
N ARG A 86 0.95 -22.01 -9.24
CA ARG A 86 0.60 -21.55 -7.90
C ARG A 86 0.78 -20.05 -7.78
N PRO A 87 -0.25 -19.32 -7.31
CA PRO A 87 -0.08 -17.93 -6.93
C PRO A 87 0.76 -17.89 -5.64
N GLU A 88 1.94 -17.27 -5.71
CA GLU A 88 2.70 -16.96 -4.49
C GLU A 88 2.21 -15.63 -3.94
N VAL A 89 1.70 -15.68 -2.71
CA VAL A 89 1.04 -14.56 -2.05
C VAL A 89 1.85 -14.22 -0.82
N LEU A 90 2.29 -12.96 -0.73
CA LEU A 90 2.93 -12.46 0.49
C LEU A 90 1.94 -12.52 1.64
N ASN A 91 2.34 -13.19 2.71
CA ASN A 91 1.60 -13.17 3.97
C ASN A 91 1.81 -11.84 4.71
N ALA A 92 1.01 -11.60 5.75
CA ALA A 92 1.05 -10.35 6.50
C ALA A 92 2.45 -10.04 7.09
N SER A 93 3.17 -11.06 7.58
CA SER A 93 4.51 -10.87 8.13
C SER A 93 5.54 -10.49 7.06
N GLU A 94 5.43 -11.05 5.85
CA GLU A 94 6.27 -10.69 4.72
C GLU A 94 6.01 -9.24 4.28
N VAL A 95 4.74 -8.83 4.22
CA VAL A 95 4.37 -7.44 3.94
C VAL A 95 4.93 -6.51 5.03
N ASP A 96 4.82 -6.90 6.30
CA ASP A 96 5.34 -6.09 7.41
C ASP A 96 6.87 -5.94 7.34
N GLN A 97 7.59 -7.00 6.95
CA GLN A 97 9.04 -6.94 6.71
C GLN A 97 9.39 -5.98 5.56
N LEU A 98 8.61 -5.97 4.48
CA LEU A 98 8.80 -5.03 3.38
C LEU A 98 8.52 -3.58 3.79
N ILE A 99 7.48 -3.34 4.60
CA ILE A 99 7.18 -2.02 5.15
C ILE A 99 8.34 -1.51 6.03
N LEU A 100 8.91 -2.38 6.87
CA LEU A 100 10.06 -2.02 7.70
C LEU A 100 11.33 -1.77 6.86
N ALA A 101 11.59 -2.60 5.85
CA ALA A 101 12.70 -2.39 4.92
C ALA A 101 12.58 -1.06 4.15
N GLU A 102 11.36 -0.71 3.73
CA GLU A 102 11.08 0.60 3.13
C GLU A 102 11.37 1.74 4.10
N ALA A 103 11.03 1.60 5.37
CA ALA A 103 11.36 2.58 6.40
C ALA A 103 12.87 2.83 6.50
N GLU A 104 13.68 1.76 6.49
CA GLU A 104 15.14 1.88 6.51
C GLU A 104 15.68 2.57 5.26
N MET A 105 15.11 2.29 4.08
CA MET A 105 15.47 3.00 2.84
C MET A 105 15.14 4.48 2.94
N LEU A 106 13.94 4.83 3.40
CA LEU A 106 13.49 6.23 3.53
C LEU A 106 14.36 7.03 4.51
N LYS A 107 14.81 6.43 5.62
CA LYS A 107 15.74 7.07 6.56
C LYS A 107 17.03 7.53 5.89
N SER A 108 17.50 6.79 4.88
CA SER A 108 18.74 7.10 4.15
C SER A 108 18.57 8.06 2.96
N ALA A 109 17.33 8.39 2.59
CA ALA A 109 17.00 9.04 1.31
C ALA A 109 16.62 10.52 1.43
N SER A 110 16.81 11.16 2.59
CA SER A 110 16.49 12.58 2.81
C SER A 110 17.06 13.46 1.69
N ASP A 111 16.26 14.41 1.19
CA ASP A 111 16.58 15.38 0.12
C ASP A 111 16.62 14.86 -1.33
N ARG A 112 16.03 13.70 -1.63
CA ARG A 112 16.00 13.13 -3.00
C ARG A 112 14.64 13.22 -3.71
N GLY A 113 13.79 14.17 -3.31
CA GLY A 113 12.43 14.26 -3.86
C GLY A 113 11.52 13.10 -3.44
N VAL A 114 11.83 12.50 -2.29
CA VAL A 114 11.01 11.47 -1.61
C VAL A 114 10.43 12.06 -0.32
N PRO A 115 9.23 11.63 0.13
CA PRO A 115 8.69 12.03 1.43
C PRO A 115 9.64 11.62 2.56
N ASN A 116 9.84 12.50 3.56
CA ASN A 116 10.64 12.11 4.71
C ASN A 116 9.85 11.16 5.60
N LEU A 117 10.55 10.17 6.17
CA LEU A 117 10.02 9.34 7.24
C LEU A 117 10.07 10.12 8.56
N ARG A 118 8.91 10.40 9.15
CA ARG A 118 8.78 11.03 10.47
C ARG A 118 8.86 10.03 11.62
N GLY A 119 8.47 8.79 11.36
CA GLY A 119 8.54 7.72 12.35
C GLY A 119 7.79 6.47 11.92
N ILE A 120 7.73 5.50 12.83
CA ILE A 120 6.95 4.28 12.69
C ILE A 120 6.05 4.18 13.92
N VAL A 121 4.77 3.95 13.69
CA VAL A 121 3.77 3.68 14.73
C VAL A 121 3.21 2.29 14.53
N GLU A 122 2.53 1.76 15.55
CA GLU A 122 1.95 0.42 15.52
C GLU A 122 0.43 0.50 15.50
N LYS A 123 -0.21 -0.36 14.70
CA LYS A 123 -1.66 -0.63 14.77
C LYS A 123 -1.87 -2.13 14.76
N ASP A 124 -2.53 -2.65 15.79
CA ASP A 124 -2.83 -4.08 15.95
C ASP A 124 -1.60 -5.00 15.77
N GLY A 125 -0.45 -4.61 16.34
CA GLY A 125 0.79 -5.37 16.21
C GLY A 125 1.53 -5.21 14.87
N ARG A 126 1.03 -4.36 13.96
CA ARG A 126 1.60 -4.17 12.62
C ARG A 126 2.19 -2.77 12.44
N PRO A 127 3.30 -2.64 11.70
CA PRO A 127 3.97 -1.36 11.48
C PRO A 127 3.17 -0.47 10.52
N VAL A 128 3.14 0.82 10.84
CA VAL A 128 2.58 1.90 10.01
C VAL A 128 3.63 2.99 9.90
N LEU A 129 4.02 3.34 8.68
CA LEU A 129 4.99 4.42 8.45
C LEU A 129 4.28 5.77 8.52
N VAL A 130 4.87 6.71 9.24
CA VAL A 130 4.46 8.11 9.27
C VAL A 130 5.39 8.89 8.37
N MET A 131 4.86 9.48 7.30
CA MET A 131 5.64 10.20 6.29
C MET A 131 5.09 11.62 6.12
N ASP A 132 5.86 12.48 5.45
CA ASP A 132 5.35 13.77 5.00
C ASP A 132 4.11 13.58 4.10
N ALA A 133 3.04 14.33 4.40
CA ALA A 133 1.96 14.52 3.44
C ALA A 133 2.42 15.52 2.37
N ILE A 134 2.30 15.16 1.10
CA ILE A 134 2.67 16.02 -0.01
C ILE A 134 1.42 16.71 -0.54
N ASP A 135 1.38 18.03 -0.37
CA ASP A 135 0.29 18.85 -0.88
C ASP A 135 0.36 19.01 -2.41
N GLY A 136 -0.81 19.15 -3.02
CA GLY A 136 -0.98 19.45 -4.44
C GLY A 136 -1.75 18.37 -5.19
N SER A 137 -1.64 18.43 -6.52
CA SER A 137 -2.35 17.53 -7.43
C SER A 137 -1.60 16.22 -7.63
N THR A 138 -2.32 15.11 -7.71
CA THR A 138 -1.72 13.80 -8.03
C THR A 138 -1.17 13.79 -9.46
N LEU A 139 -0.33 12.81 -9.80
CA LEU A 139 0.11 12.63 -11.18
C LEU A 139 -1.08 12.44 -12.12
N ARG A 140 -2.11 11.70 -11.68
CA ARG A 140 -3.34 11.45 -12.45
C ARG A 140 -4.05 12.74 -12.82
N ASP A 141 -4.10 13.70 -11.89
CA ASP A 141 -4.73 15.01 -12.15
C ASP A 141 -3.94 15.83 -13.16
N LYS A 142 -2.61 15.69 -13.20
CA LYS A 142 -1.73 16.44 -14.10
C LYS A 142 -1.69 15.91 -15.53
N ILE A 143 -1.96 14.62 -15.72
CA ILE A 143 -1.86 13.96 -17.03
C ILE A 143 -3.21 13.74 -17.72
N ARG A 144 -4.29 14.26 -17.15
CA ARG A 144 -5.66 14.19 -17.70
C ARG A 144 -6.08 15.51 -18.31
#